data_AF-A0A6J1KGR3-F1
#
_entry.id   AF-A0A6J1KGR3-F1
#
_cell.length_a   1.000
_cell.length_b   1.000
_cell.length_c   1.000
_cell.angle_alpha   90.00
_cell.angle_beta   90.00
_cell.angle_gamma   90.00
#
_symmetry.space_group_name_H-M   'P 1'
#
loop_
_entity.id
_entity.type
_entity.pdbx_description
1 polymer ?
#
loop_
_entity_poly.entity_id
_entity_poly.type
_entity_poly.pdbx_seq_one_letter_code
_entity_poly.pdbx_strand_id
1 'polypeptide(L)'
;MGCGCCTGPILIWAVKHVEPIHFGPRRSNKKSLSSHTLNSQSLFVKSSLSKGKMRLQLNKEITLILHPNQNSLHSFKPISRNLISFQQELIKRRQFDRLRVQFQQNQSSSPKKRTQDDGIPSDDVKILAKFKSRHNFIRVLEVSRRAEHPFAGSRLLLLDGPGNIHSISHLFKSLTNTYFDVFATLPPILPPGPIGILGFGAGSAARAILKLYPEVVIHGWELDPSVIAVGKEFFGLSKLEKDYPNRLFMYIGDALEAKVKGGFAGILVDLFSEGSLIPELENPNTWRMLARCLMKGGRVMVNVGGSCVEAEDPRRDGEVVMERALKAMHEVYGEKLWILRLGNGEDDSSLALTGDLPDIAAWKIALPRTLRFYAEMWAPYNAT
;
A
#
# COMPACT_ATOMS: atom_id res chain seq x y z
N MET A 1 28.75 18.58 6.62
CA MET A 1 28.21 18.25 5.29
C MET A 1 27.81 16.79 5.29
N GLY A 2 26.51 16.51 5.31
CA GLY A 2 25.99 15.14 5.38
C GLY A 2 25.80 14.55 3.98
N CYS A 3 26.42 13.40 3.72
CA CYS A 3 26.08 12.54 2.60
C CYS A 3 24.64 12.07 2.77
N GLY A 4 23.72 12.66 2.00
CA GLY A 4 22.42 12.08 1.76
C GLY A 4 22.58 10.94 0.77
N CYS A 5 22.47 9.70 1.24
CA CYS A 5 22.05 8.61 0.36
C CYS A 5 20.58 8.89 0.03
N CYS A 6 20.33 9.50 -1.12
CA CYS A 6 19.01 9.54 -1.72
C CYS A 6 18.71 8.13 -2.23
N THR A 7 18.10 7.29 -1.39
CA THR A 7 17.40 6.10 -1.86
C THR A 7 16.10 6.60 -2.49
N GLY A 8 15.98 6.48 -3.81
CA GLY A 8 14.70 6.71 -4.50
C GLY A 8 13.61 5.73 -4.01
N PRO A 9 12.35 5.95 -4.41
CA PRO A 9 11.27 5.04 -4.09
C PRO A 9 11.54 3.67 -4.69
N ILE A 10 11.10 2.65 -3.98
CA ILE A 10 11.20 1.25 -4.34
C ILE A 10 9.83 0.71 -4.73
N LEU A 11 9.82 -0.06 -5.82
CA LEU A 11 8.68 -0.68 -6.49
C LEU A 11 7.73 -1.44 -5.55
N ILE A 12 6.45 -1.43 -5.93
CA ILE A 12 5.43 -2.32 -5.37
C ILE A 12 5.39 -3.59 -6.21
N TRP A 13 5.73 -4.73 -5.60
CA TRP A 13 5.76 -6.04 -6.25
C TRP A 13 4.57 -6.89 -5.80
N ALA A 14 3.98 -7.65 -6.72
CA ALA A 14 3.19 -8.82 -6.37
C ALA A 14 4.10 -9.86 -5.69
N VAL A 15 3.65 -10.49 -4.60
CA VAL A 15 4.36 -11.64 -4.04
C VAL A 15 3.99 -12.85 -4.88
N LYS A 16 4.97 -13.40 -5.63
CA LYS A 16 4.77 -14.64 -6.40
C LYS A 16 4.17 -15.73 -5.52
N HIS A 17 3.22 -16.44 -6.13
CA HIS A 17 2.35 -17.48 -5.56
C HIS A 17 2.99 -18.32 -4.43
N VAL A 18 2.37 -18.29 -3.24
CA VAL A 18 2.46 -19.39 -2.28
C VAL A 18 1.29 -20.33 -2.56
N GLU A 19 1.57 -21.54 -3.04
CA GLU A 19 0.57 -22.50 -3.50
C GLU A 19 -0.59 -22.73 -2.50
N PRO A 20 -1.83 -22.86 -2.97
CA PRO A 20 -2.98 -23.16 -2.12
C PRO A 20 -3.04 -24.66 -1.74
N ILE A 21 -2.97 -24.95 -0.43
CA ILE A 21 -3.37 -26.25 0.12
C ILE A 21 -4.88 -26.41 -0.06
N HIS A 22 -5.29 -27.33 -0.95
CA HIS A 22 -6.70 -27.65 -1.21
C HIS A 22 -7.32 -28.43 -0.05
N PHE A 23 -8.35 -27.86 0.58
CA PHE A 23 -9.25 -28.58 1.48
C PHE A 23 -10.45 -29.12 0.68
N GLY A 24 -10.53 -30.44 0.52
CA GLY A 24 -11.69 -31.10 -0.09
C GLY A 24 -12.94 -31.06 0.80
N PRO A 25 -14.15 -31.12 0.22
CA PRO A 25 -15.41 -31.04 0.96
C PRO A 25 -15.72 -32.32 1.75
N ARG A 26 -16.29 -32.14 2.96
CA ARG A 26 -16.85 -33.23 3.78
C ARG A 26 -18.15 -33.75 3.17
N ARG A 27 -18.30 -35.08 3.12
CA ARG A 27 -19.53 -35.79 2.74
C ARG A 27 -20.67 -35.55 3.75
N SER A 28 -21.86 -35.25 3.24
CA SER A 28 -23.14 -35.56 3.89
C SER A 28 -23.98 -36.44 2.95
N ASN A 29 -24.45 -37.58 3.45
CA ASN A 29 -25.37 -38.49 2.74
C ASN A 29 -26.76 -37.85 2.56
N LYS A 30 -27.36 -37.97 1.37
CA LYS A 30 -28.77 -38.37 1.15
C LYS A 30 -29.02 -38.67 -0.35
N LYS A 31 -29.92 -39.62 -0.59
CA LYS A 31 -30.26 -40.34 -1.84
C LYS A 31 -31.11 -39.50 -2.81
N SER A 32 -30.92 -39.67 -4.13
CA SER A 32 -31.88 -40.24 -5.13
C SER A 32 -31.62 -39.76 -6.58
N LEU A 33 -31.61 -40.72 -7.54
CA LEU A 33 -31.92 -40.73 -9.00
C LEU A 33 -31.83 -39.42 -9.84
N SER A 34 -31.38 -39.33 -11.11
CA SER A 34 -31.24 -40.26 -12.25
C SER A 34 -30.37 -39.66 -13.40
N SER A 35 -29.67 -40.53 -14.14
CA SER A 35 -29.26 -40.51 -15.58
C SER A 35 -28.89 -39.22 -16.35
N HIS A 36 -27.63 -39.07 -16.81
CA HIS A 36 -27.14 -39.41 -18.18
C HIS A 36 -25.66 -38.98 -18.43
N THR A 37 -24.94 -39.85 -19.16
CA THR A 37 -23.64 -39.80 -19.90
C THR A 37 -23.05 -38.43 -20.28
N LEU A 38 -21.73 -38.16 -20.29
CA LEU A 38 -20.63 -38.80 -21.05
C LEU A 38 -19.21 -38.35 -20.58
N ASN A 39 -18.26 -39.30 -20.63
CA ASN A 39 -16.78 -39.27 -20.73
C ASN A 39 -15.95 -37.98 -20.47
N SER A 40 -14.98 -38.10 -19.56
CA SER A 40 -13.55 -38.13 -19.95
C SER A 40 -12.68 -38.81 -18.88
N GLN A 41 -11.72 -39.59 -19.35
CA GLN A 41 -10.77 -40.36 -18.54
C GLN A 41 -9.63 -39.46 -18.04
N SER A 42 -9.18 -39.65 -16.80
CA SER A 42 -7.74 -39.58 -16.53
C SER A 42 -7.34 -40.56 -15.42
N LEU A 43 -6.21 -41.22 -15.67
CA LEU A 43 -5.65 -42.31 -14.91
C LEU A 43 -5.10 -41.86 -13.55
N PHE A 44 -5.26 -42.75 -12.57
CA PHE A 44 -4.57 -42.73 -11.28
C PHE A 44 -3.07 -43.03 -11.43
N VAL A 45 -2.23 -42.33 -10.66
CA VAL A 45 -1.04 -42.93 -10.04
C VAL A 45 -1.07 -42.64 -8.54
N LYS A 46 -1.12 -43.71 -7.76
CA LYS A 46 -0.96 -43.73 -6.29
C LYS A 46 0.54 -43.68 -5.95
N SER A 47 0.89 -42.98 -4.89
CA SER A 47 1.80 -43.54 -3.89
C SER A 47 1.50 -42.98 -2.50
N SER A 48 1.46 -43.90 -1.54
CA SER A 48 1.23 -43.68 -0.13
C SER A 48 2.54 -43.35 0.58
N LEU A 49 2.50 -42.60 1.67
CA LEU A 49 2.98 -43.13 2.95
C LEU A 49 2.46 -42.30 4.13
N SER A 50 1.86 -43.03 5.05
CA SER A 50 1.29 -42.58 6.32
C SER A 50 2.38 -42.28 7.35
N LYS A 51 2.16 -41.28 8.21
CA LYS A 51 1.91 -41.44 9.67
C LYS A 51 2.09 -40.09 10.37
N GLY A 52 1.12 -39.74 11.21
CA GLY A 52 1.30 -38.70 12.21
C GLY A 52 0.07 -37.79 12.39
N LYS A 53 -0.92 -38.28 13.15
CA LYS A 53 -2.00 -37.44 13.67
C LYS A 53 -1.42 -36.33 14.56
N MET A 54 -1.82 -35.09 14.34
CA MET A 54 -2.12 -34.20 15.47
C MET A 54 -3.48 -33.54 15.24
N ARG A 55 -4.40 -33.84 16.15
CA ARG A 55 -5.77 -33.36 16.20
C ARG A 55 -5.76 -32.20 17.18
N LEU A 56 -6.01 -30.99 16.72
CA LEU A 56 -6.43 -29.89 17.59
C LEU A 56 -7.85 -29.51 17.20
N GLN A 57 -8.80 -30.03 17.96
CA GLN A 57 -10.10 -29.39 18.12
C GLN A 57 -9.89 -28.11 18.91
N LEU A 58 -10.39 -27.00 18.40
CA LEU A 58 -10.80 -25.87 19.23
C LEU A 58 -12.11 -25.33 18.64
N ASN A 59 -13.21 -25.92 19.12
CA ASN A 59 -14.45 -25.18 19.29
C ASN A 59 -14.17 -24.12 20.35
N LYS A 60 -14.34 -22.85 20.01
CA LYS A 60 -14.82 -21.81 20.92
C LYS A 60 -15.31 -20.65 20.07
N GLU A 61 -16.63 -20.54 20.00
CA GLU A 61 -17.31 -19.30 19.65
C GLU A 61 -16.76 -18.21 20.57
N ILE A 62 -16.23 -17.13 19.98
CA ILE A 62 -15.88 -15.93 20.75
C ILE A 62 -17.13 -15.06 20.78
N THR A 63 -17.88 -15.16 21.87
CA THR A 63 -18.89 -14.16 22.24
C THR A 63 -18.18 -12.90 22.71
N LEU A 64 -18.33 -11.80 21.98
CA LEU A 64 -17.86 -10.48 22.39
C LEU A 64 -18.72 -9.99 23.57
N ILE A 65 -18.10 -9.86 24.74
CA ILE A 65 -18.70 -9.20 25.91
C ILE A 65 -18.10 -7.80 26.03
N LEU A 66 -18.96 -6.78 25.90
CA LEU A 66 -18.64 -5.39 26.21
C LEU A 66 -18.89 -5.13 27.70
N HIS A 67 -17.89 -4.61 28.43
CA HIS A 67 -18.11 -3.99 29.74
C HIS A 67 -17.20 -2.76 29.95
N PRO A 68 -17.62 -1.80 30.81
CA PRO A 68 -17.27 -0.38 30.70
C PRO A 68 -16.16 0.12 31.65
N ASN A 69 -15.57 1.24 31.23
CA ASN A 69 -14.69 2.21 31.91
C ASN A 69 -14.51 2.11 33.43
N GLN A 70 -13.25 2.20 33.89
CA GLN A 70 -12.87 2.94 35.10
C GLN A 70 -11.47 3.59 35.02
N ASN A 71 -11.39 4.77 35.65
CA ASN A 71 -10.27 5.71 35.77
C ASN A 71 -9.10 5.19 36.62
N SER A 72 -7.88 5.67 36.36
CA SER A 72 -6.95 6.05 37.42
C SER A 72 -5.90 7.07 36.95
N LEU A 73 -5.81 8.17 37.71
CA LEU A 73 -4.78 9.22 37.68
C LEU A 73 -3.45 8.72 38.27
N HIS A 74 -2.29 9.14 37.73
CA HIS A 74 -1.06 9.44 38.51
C HIS A 74 -0.01 10.24 37.70
N SER A 75 -0.03 11.57 37.88
CA SER A 75 1.03 12.50 38.32
C SER A 75 2.57 12.20 38.25
N PHE A 76 3.28 13.10 37.50
CA PHE A 76 4.61 13.77 37.75
C PHE A 76 5.94 12.96 37.65
N LYS A 77 7.12 13.44 37.21
CA LYS A 77 7.69 14.59 36.44
C LYS A 77 9.22 14.29 36.17
N PRO A 78 10.01 15.12 35.44
CA PRO A 78 11.10 14.72 34.53
C PRO A 78 12.56 14.95 35.03
N ILE A 79 13.57 14.49 34.28
CA ILE A 79 14.99 14.84 34.47
C ILE A 79 15.68 15.21 33.13
N SER A 80 16.68 16.11 33.29
CA SER A 80 17.33 17.08 32.40
C SER A 80 18.26 16.57 31.27
N ARG A 81 18.48 17.51 30.33
CA ARG A 81 19.55 17.61 29.32
C ARG A 81 20.94 17.74 29.95
N ASN A 82 21.98 17.34 29.20
CA ASN A 82 23.21 18.14 29.06
C ASN A 82 23.99 17.87 27.77
N LEU A 83 24.57 18.96 27.27
CA LEU A 83 25.46 19.17 26.11
C LEU A 83 26.90 18.74 26.46
N ILE A 84 27.65 18.15 25.52
CA ILE A 84 29.11 18.37 25.35
C ILE A 84 29.44 18.31 23.85
N SER A 85 30.31 19.22 23.41
CA SER A 85 30.74 19.45 22.04
C SER A 85 32.26 19.24 21.87
N PHE A 86 32.66 19.01 20.61
CA PHE A 86 33.97 19.21 19.96
C PHE A 86 35.23 18.49 20.45
N GLN A 87 35.74 17.55 19.64
CA GLN A 87 36.93 17.69 18.77
C GLN A 87 37.39 16.30 18.29
N GLN A 88 37.54 16.12 16.97
CA GLN A 88 38.73 15.53 16.31
C GLN A 88 38.44 15.25 14.83
N GLU A 89 38.76 16.26 14.03
CA GLU A 89 38.80 16.25 12.59
C GLU A 89 40.28 16.15 12.17
N LEU A 90 40.83 14.94 12.04
CA LEU A 90 42.17 14.72 11.42
C LEU A 90 42.50 13.26 11.03
N ILE A 91 41.55 12.32 11.04
CA ILE A 91 41.75 10.91 10.61
C ILE A 91 41.09 10.62 9.24
N LYS A 92 40.75 11.66 8.47
CA LYS A 92 39.94 11.55 7.23
C LYS A 92 40.71 11.40 5.91
N ARG A 93 42.02 11.15 5.88
CA ARG A 93 42.77 11.11 4.60
C ARG A 93 43.73 9.94 4.35
N ARG A 94 43.70 8.86 5.15
CA ARG A 94 44.54 7.66 4.88
C ARG A 94 43.82 6.30 4.92
N GLN A 95 42.50 6.26 5.16
CA GLN A 95 41.72 5.01 5.10
C GLN A 95 40.95 4.79 3.79
N PHE A 96 40.87 5.79 2.91
CA PHE A 96 40.12 5.68 1.64
C PHE A 96 40.91 5.04 0.48
N ASP A 97 42.24 4.93 0.56
CA ASP A 97 43.05 4.29 -0.48
C ASP A 97 43.41 2.82 -0.19
N ARG A 98 43.15 2.31 1.04
CA ARG A 98 43.36 0.89 1.38
C ARG A 98 42.14 0.00 1.15
N LEU A 99 40.94 0.56 1.00
CA LEU A 99 39.71 -0.20 0.71
C LEU A 99 39.43 -0.39 -0.79
N ARG A 100 40.25 0.21 -1.68
CA ARG A 100 40.09 0.08 -3.14
C ARG A 100 40.93 -1.02 -3.78
N VAL A 101 41.89 -1.60 -3.05
CA VAL A 101 42.83 -2.61 -3.59
C VAL A 101 42.63 -4.01 -2.99
N GLN A 102 41.73 -4.19 -2.02
CA GLN A 102 41.51 -5.50 -1.36
C GLN A 102 40.19 -6.19 -1.74
N PHE A 103 39.59 -5.80 -2.88
CA PHE A 103 38.38 -6.43 -3.43
C PHE A 103 38.58 -6.97 -4.86
N GLN A 104 39.82 -7.34 -5.21
CA GLN A 104 40.14 -7.97 -6.51
C GLN A 104 40.79 -9.35 -6.44
N GLN A 105 40.98 -9.94 -5.26
CA GLN A 105 41.43 -11.32 -5.16
C GLN A 105 40.64 -12.08 -4.10
N ASN A 106 40.01 -13.17 -4.55
CA ASN A 106 39.26 -14.21 -3.84
C ASN A 106 37.74 -14.02 -3.82
N GLN A 107 37.08 -14.51 -4.89
CA GLN A 107 36.22 -15.70 -4.78
C GLN A 107 35.84 -16.21 -6.18
N SER A 108 36.56 -17.23 -6.61
CA SER A 108 36.17 -18.18 -7.65
C SER A 108 35.10 -19.12 -7.09
N SER A 109 33.84 -18.78 -7.31
CA SER A 109 32.70 -19.70 -7.36
C SER A 109 31.55 -18.92 -7.99
N SER A 110 31.03 -19.39 -9.12
CA SER A 110 30.06 -18.70 -9.94
C SER A 110 28.82 -18.23 -9.14
N PRO A 111 28.57 -16.91 -9.00
CA PRO A 111 27.30 -16.45 -8.50
C PRO A 111 26.28 -16.62 -9.62
N LYS A 112 25.24 -17.43 -9.39
CA LYS A 112 24.00 -17.32 -10.16
C LYS A 112 23.56 -15.85 -10.07
N LYS A 113 23.52 -15.14 -11.20
CA LYS A 113 22.86 -13.84 -11.30
C LYS A 113 21.42 -14.05 -10.85
N ARG A 114 21.06 -13.60 -9.64
CA ARG A 114 19.66 -13.36 -9.30
C ARG A 114 19.17 -12.29 -10.25
N THR A 115 18.20 -12.64 -11.09
CA THR A 115 17.47 -11.67 -11.90
C THR A 115 16.58 -10.84 -10.96
N GLN A 116 16.21 -9.63 -11.37
CA GLN A 116 15.37 -8.69 -10.60
C GLN A 116 13.94 -9.20 -10.27
N ASP A 117 13.62 -10.45 -10.61
CA ASP A 117 12.29 -11.07 -10.66
C ASP A 117 12.09 -12.23 -9.65
N ASP A 118 12.97 -12.36 -8.65
CA ASP A 118 12.98 -13.56 -7.77
C ASP A 118 11.99 -13.48 -6.59
N GLY A 119 11.19 -12.41 -6.46
CA GLY A 119 10.26 -12.19 -5.35
C GLY A 119 10.97 -12.15 -3.97
N ILE A 120 10.21 -12.20 -2.88
CA ILE A 120 10.78 -12.38 -1.54
C ILE A 120 10.88 -13.89 -1.27
N PRO A 121 12.07 -14.42 -0.89
CA PRO A 121 12.20 -15.83 -0.52
C PRO A 121 11.17 -16.23 0.54
N SER A 122 10.56 -17.42 0.40
CA SER A 122 9.53 -17.89 1.33
C SER A 122 10.00 -17.95 2.78
N ASP A 123 11.29 -18.25 2.99
CA ASP A 123 11.91 -18.33 4.32
C ASP A 123 12.01 -16.95 5.01
N ASP A 124 11.96 -15.87 4.22
CA ASP A 124 11.96 -14.49 4.69
C ASP A 124 10.54 -13.92 4.86
N VAL A 125 9.49 -14.70 4.61
CA VAL A 125 8.10 -14.24 4.69
C VAL A 125 7.28 -15.12 5.62
N LYS A 126 6.56 -14.48 6.55
CA LYS A 126 5.58 -15.15 7.40
C LYS A 126 4.16 -14.69 7.05
N ILE A 127 3.26 -15.63 6.78
CA ILE A 127 1.83 -15.35 6.65
C ILE A 127 1.23 -15.20 8.06
N LEU A 128 0.72 -14.01 8.38
CA LEU A 128 0.04 -13.72 9.64
C LEU A 128 -1.46 -13.99 9.58
N ALA A 129 -2.08 -13.76 8.42
CA ALA A 129 -3.48 -14.04 8.17
C ALA A 129 -3.71 -14.37 6.69
N LYS A 130 -4.66 -15.27 6.40
CA LYS A 130 -5.09 -15.64 5.05
C LYS A 130 -6.55 -16.12 5.09
N PHE A 131 -7.46 -15.36 4.51
CA PHE A 131 -8.89 -15.70 4.48
C PHE A 131 -9.62 -14.95 3.37
N LYS A 132 -10.82 -15.41 3.02
CA LYS A 132 -11.70 -14.74 2.06
C LYS A 132 -12.79 -13.98 2.80
N SER A 133 -12.95 -12.69 2.51
CA SER A 133 -14.07 -11.87 2.97
C SER A 133 -15.19 -11.84 1.91
N ARG A 134 -16.19 -10.98 2.10
CA ARG A 134 -17.22 -10.73 1.08
C ARG A 134 -16.63 -10.13 -0.21
N HIS A 135 -15.60 -9.30 -0.09
CA HIS A 135 -15.08 -8.48 -1.18
C HIS A 135 -13.69 -8.93 -1.66
N ASN A 136 -12.87 -9.48 -0.78
CA ASN A 136 -11.45 -9.69 -1.03
C ASN A 136 -10.96 -11.08 -0.63
N PHE A 137 -9.88 -11.52 -1.29
CA PHE A 137 -9.00 -12.53 -0.74
C PHE A 137 -7.86 -11.86 0.04
N ILE A 138 -7.96 -11.89 1.37
CA ILE A 138 -7.08 -11.14 2.25
C ILE A 138 -5.89 -11.99 2.68
N ARG A 139 -4.68 -11.47 2.48
CA ARG A 139 -3.43 -12.02 2.98
C ARG A 139 -2.64 -10.94 3.72
N VAL A 140 -2.13 -11.27 4.90
CA VAL A 140 -1.22 -10.41 5.66
C VAL A 140 0.12 -11.12 5.76
N LEU A 141 1.16 -10.46 5.27
CA LEU A 141 2.53 -10.97 5.30
C LEU A 141 3.38 -10.11 6.22
N GLU A 142 4.33 -10.73 6.91
CA GLU A 142 5.41 -10.08 7.63
C GLU A 142 6.73 -10.48 6.98
N VAL A 143 7.49 -9.48 6.53
CA VAL A 143 8.79 -9.69 5.88
C VAL A 143 9.89 -9.58 6.92
N SER A 144 10.77 -10.57 6.94
CA SER A 144 11.94 -10.65 7.80
C SER A 144 12.78 -9.36 7.70
N ARG A 145 13.29 -8.90 8.84
CA ARG A 145 14.25 -7.77 8.87
C ARG A 145 15.62 -8.14 8.29
N ARG A 146 15.90 -9.44 8.17
CA ARG A 146 17.15 -9.96 7.60
C ARG A 146 17.04 -10.19 6.10
N ALA A 147 15.84 -10.05 5.53
CA ALA A 147 15.63 -10.19 4.10
C ALA A 147 16.48 -9.15 3.36
N GLU A 148 17.17 -9.57 2.31
CA GLU A 148 17.84 -8.66 1.37
C GLU A 148 16.81 -8.13 0.35
N HIS A 149 15.77 -7.47 0.86
CA HIS A 149 14.64 -6.99 0.06
C HIS A 149 14.21 -5.58 0.52
N PRO A 150 13.73 -4.71 -0.39
CA PRO A 150 13.18 -3.40 -0.06
C PRO A 150 12.12 -3.38 1.04
N PHE A 151 11.33 -4.46 1.11
CA PHE A 151 10.27 -4.63 2.12
C PHE A 151 10.76 -5.25 3.44
N ALA A 152 12.07 -5.38 3.67
CA ALA A 152 12.60 -5.92 4.91
C ALA A 152 12.00 -5.23 6.15
N GLY A 153 11.45 -6.03 7.06
CA GLY A 153 10.82 -5.56 8.29
C GLY A 153 9.47 -4.87 8.11
N SER A 154 8.81 -5.02 6.95
CA SER A 154 7.47 -4.50 6.71
C SER A 154 6.39 -5.55 6.99
N ARG A 155 5.15 -5.07 7.11
CA ARG A 155 3.93 -5.85 6.93
C ARG A 155 3.27 -5.42 5.64
N LEU A 156 2.82 -6.41 4.86
CA LEU A 156 2.17 -6.22 3.58
C LEU A 156 0.74 -6.74 3.67
N LEU A 157 -0.22 -5.92 3.21
CA LEU A 157 -1.58 -6.35 2.97
C LEU A 157 -1.70 -6.65 1.48
N LEU A 158 -2.04 -7.88 1.17
CA LEU A 158 -2.31 -8.33 -0.20
C LEU A 158 -3.80 -8.61 -0.30
N LEU A 159 -4.45 -8.00 -1.28
CA LEU A 159 -5.86 -8.22 -1.61
C LEU A 159 -6.00 -8.87 -2.99
N ASP A 160 -7.23 -9.22 -3.35
CA ASP A 160 -7.58 -9.89 -4.59
C ASP A 160 -6.94 -11.29 -4.76
N GLY A 161 -7.39 -12.03 -5.77
CA GLY A 161 -6.83 -13.31 -6.17
C GLY A 161 -5.31 -13.24 -6.47
N PRO A 162 -4.84 -12.30 -7.30
CA PRO A 162 -3.44 -12.16 -7.67
C PRO A 162 -2.55 -11.81 -6.48
N GLY A 163 -3.05 -11.01 -5.53
CA GLY A 163 -2.30 -10.62 -4.34
C GLY A 163 -1.51 -9.34 -4.51
N ASN A 164 -2.10 -8.36 -5.19
CA ASN A 164 -1.54 -7.01 -5.29
C ASN A 164 -1.38 -6.41 -3.89
N ILE A 165 -0.33 -5.62 -3.67
CA ILE A 165 -0.11 -4.96 -2.39
C ILE A 165 -1.03 -3.73 -2.30
N HIS A 166 -1.94 -3.76 -1.33
CA HIS A 166 -2.87 -2.66 -1.04
C HIS A 166 -2.47 -1.86 0.21
N SER A 167 -1.52 -2.34 1.01
CA SER A 167 -0.96 -1.56 2.11
C SER A 167 0.38 -2.08 2.59
N ILE A 168 1.21 -1.16 3.08
CA ILE A 168 2.53 -1.42 3.64
C ILE A 168 2.62 -0.72 5.00
N SER A 169 3.16 -1.39 6.00
CA SER A 169 3.50 -0.77 7.30
C SER A 169 4.88 -1.18 7.76
N HIS A 170 5.61 -0.23 8.32
CA HIS A 170 6.87 -0.49 9.01
C HIS A 170 6.71 -0.16 10.48
N LEU A 171 7.34 -0.94 11.36
CA LEU A 171 7.24 -0.70 12.80
C LEU A 171 7.86 0.64 13.23
N PHE A 172 8.92 1.09 12.55
CA PHE A 172 9.73 2.24 12.97
C PHE A 172 9.84 3.34 11.89
N LYS A 173 9.06 3.25 10.81
CA LYS A 173 9.08 4.22 9.71
C LYS A 173 7.65 4.57 9.31
N SER A 174 7.40 5.85 9.05
CA SER A 174 6.08 6.31 8.58
C SER A 174 5.92 6.14 7.08
N LEU A 175 7.00 6.41 6.33
CA LEU A 175 7.09 6.27 4.88
C LEU A 175 7.34 4.83 4.46
N THR A 176 6.80 4.44 3.32
CA THR A 176 6.88 3.08 2.76
C THR A 176 7.96 2.95 1.69
N ASN A 177 8.52 4.07 1.23
CA ASN A 177 9.33 4.17 0.03
C ASN A 177 8.60 3.65 -1.21
N THR A 178 7.28 3.80 -1.30
CA THR A 178 6.49 3.37 -2.47
C THR A 178 5.57 4.51 -2.92
N TYR A 179 4.65 4.29 -3.86
CA TYR A 179 3.71 5.33 -4.31
C TYR A 179 2.90 5.95 -3.16
N PHE A 180 2.65 5.23 -2.06
CA PHE A 180 1.95 5.77 -0.90
C PHE A 180 2.60 7.04 -0.34
N ASP A 181 3.92 7.20 -0.52
CA ASP A 181 4.65 8.40 -0.10
C ASP A 181 4.38 9.60 -1.01
N VAL A 182 4.00 9.38 -2.28
CA VAL A 182 3.61 10.44 -3.22
C VAL A 182 2.33 11.10 -2.75
N PHE A 183 1.37 10.34 -2.20
CA PHE A 183 0.15 10.92 -1.60
C PHE A 183 0.45 11.91 -0.48
N ALA A 184 1.55 11.70 0.28
CA ALA A 184 1.98 12.64 1.30
C ALA A 184 2.57 13.95 0.74
N THR A 185 2.71 14.09 -0.58
CA THR A 185 3.12 15.36 -1.21
C THR A 185 1.95 16.32 -1.45
N LEU A 186 0.71 15.82 -1.37
CA LEU A 186 -0.49 16.60 -1.65
C LEU A 186 -0.79 17.69 -0.59
N PRO A 187 -0.74 17.43 0.74
CA PRO A 187 -1.24 18.39 1.73
C PRO A 187 -0.68 19.83 1.62
N PRO A 188 0.63 20.05 1.37
CA PRO A 188 1.18 21.40 1.25
C PRO A 188 0.63 22.27 0.11
N ILE A 189 -0.05 21.67 -0.87
CA ILE A 189 -0.56 22.38 -2.07
C ILE A 189 -2.09 22.46 -2.10
N LEU A 190 -2.73 22.14 -0.97
CA LEU A 190 -4.17 22.21 -0.77
C LEU A 190 -4.58 23.49 -0.01
N PRO A 191 -5.82 23.98 -0.20
CA PRO A 191 -6.41 24.92 0.74
C PRO A 191 -6.62 24.27 2.12
N PRO A 192 -6.82 25.05 3.20
CA PRO A 192 -7.18 24.48 4.49
C PRO A 192 -8.51 23.71 4.42
N GLY A 193 -8.50 22.45 4.87
CA GLY A 193 -9.72 21.63 4.92
C GLY A 193 -9.42 20.13 5.03
N PRO A 194 -10.46 19.29 5.04
CA PRO A 194 -10.32 17.85 5.17
C PRO A 194 -9.83 17.19 3.87
N ILE A 195 -9.12 16.08 4.01
CA ILE A 195 -8.72 15.20 2.92
C ILE A 195 -9.57 13.93 2.94
N GLY A 196 -10.19 13.60 1.80
CA GLY A 196 -10.84 12.32 1.58
C GLY A 196 -9.84 11.28 1.08
N ILE A 197 -9.87 10.06 1.62
CA ILE A 197 -9.13 8.91 1.10
C ILE A 197 -10.15 7.87 0.64
N LEU A 198 -10.23 7.65 -0.67
CA LEU A 198 -11.14 6.70 -1.30
C LEU A 198 -10.35 5.43 -1.63
N GLY A 199 -10.66 4.34 -0.93
CA GLY A 199 -9.77 3.18 -0.86
C GLY A 199 -8.78 3.39 0.28
N PHE A 200 -9.18 3.02 1.49
CA PHE A 200 -8.38 3.28 2.69
C PHE A 200 -7.36 2.18 2.97
N GLY A 201 -7.65 0.95 2.56
CA GLY A 201 -6.81 -0.21 2.85
C GLY A 201 -6.55 -0.35 4.35
N ALA A 202 -5.31 -0.67 4.71
CA ALA A 202 -4.88 -0.70 6.10
C ALA A 202 -4.36 0.66 6.63
N GLY A 203 -4.63 1.77 5.92
CA GLY A 203 -4.31 3.13 6.37
C GLY A 203 -2.87 3.60 6.09
N SER A 204 -2.20 3.05 5.07
CA SER A 204 -0.80 3.39 4.73
C SER A 204 -0.64 4.89 4.41
N ALA A 205 -1.45 5.41 3.50
CA ALA A 205 -1.46 6.83 3.13
C ALA A 205 -1.84 7.74 4.31
N ALA A 206 -2.89 7.37 5.05
CA ALA A 206 -3.34 8.12 6.22
C ALA A 206 -2.25 8.24 7.30
N ARG A 207 -1.52 7.15 7.57
CA ARG A 207 -0.41 7.14 8.52
C ARG A 207 0.72 8.07 8.06
N ALA A 208 1.11 8.02 6.79
CA ALA A 208 2.15 8.90 6.25
C ALA A 208 1.76 10.37 6.40
N ILE A 209 0.54 10.73 6.00
CA ILE A 209 0.03 12.10 6.05
C ILE A 209 -0.07 12.59 7.49
N LEU A 210 -0.73 11.89 8.40
CA LEU A 210 -0.92 12.35 9.79
C LEU A 210 0.40 12.45 10.59
N LYS A 211 1.40 11.64 10.24
CA LYS A 211 2.72 11.71 10.89
C LYS A 211 3.55 12.90 10.38
N LEU A 212 3.31 13.37 9.16
CA LEU A 212 4.00 14.52 8.56
C LEU A 212 3.26 15.84 8.78
N TYR A 213 1.93 15.79 8.78
CA TYR A 213 0.99 16.91 8.84
C TYR A 213 -0.09 16.61 9.89
N PRO A 214 0.26 16.66 11.19
CA PRO A 214 -0.63 16.24 12.28
C PRO A 214 -1.89 17.10 12.43
N GLU A 215 -1.93 18.26 11.81
CA GLU A 215 -3.07 19.18 11.75
C GLU A 215 -4.16 18.75 10.75
N VAL A 216 -3.80 17.94 9.75
CA VAL A 216 -4.72 17.50 8.68
C VAL A 216 -5.86 16.66 9.26
N VAL A 217 -7.07 16.88 8.75
CA VAL A 217 -8.23 16.02 9.01
C VAL A 217 -8.39 15.07 7.84
N ILE A 218 -8.46 13.78 8.11
CA ILE A 218 -8.62 12.71 7.13
C ILE A 218 -9.96 12.01 7.36
N HIS A 219 -10.71 11.84 6.28
CA HIS A 219 -11.87 10.95 6.21
C HIS A 219 -11.57 9.84 5.21
N GLY A 220 -11.52 8.59 5.66
CA GLY A 220 -11.16 7.43 4.85
C GLY A 220 -12.33 6.48 4.63
N TRP A 221 -12.54 6.04 3.39
CA TRP A 221 -13.55 5.05 3.02
C TRP A 221 -12.92 3.73 2.61
N GLU A 222 -13.40 2.65 3.21
CA GLU A 222 -13.07 1.26 2.86
C GLU A 222 -14.37 0.49 2.62
N LEU A 223 -14.44 -0.26 1.53
CA LEU A 223 -15.62 -1.05 1.21
C LEU A 223 -15.69 -2.29 2.11
N ASP A 224 -14.56 -2.94 2.37
CA ASP A 224 -14.49 -4.19 3.10
C ASP A 224 -14.18 -3.98 4.60
N PRO A 225 -15.15 -4.20 5.51
CA PRO A 225 -14.90 -4.05 6.95
C PRO A 225 -13.81 -5.00 7.47
N SER A 226 -13.53 -6.11 6.78
CA SER A 226 -12.47 -7.04 7.13
C SER A 226 -11.08 -6.44 6.92
N VAL A 227 -10.93 -5.55 5.94
CA VAL A 227 -9.67 -4.83 5.67
C VAL A 227 -9.38 -3.85 6.80
N ILE A 228 -10.39 -3.11 7.28
CA ILE A 228 -10.23 -2.23 8.46
C ILE A 228 -9.88 -3.05 9.71
N ALA A 229 -10.54 -4.19 9.94
CA ALA A 229 -10.23 -5.07 11.07
C ALA A 229 -8.77 -5.56 11.02
N VAL A 230 -8.31 -5.98 9.84
CA VAL A 230 -6.91 -6.37 9.60
C VAL A 230 -5.95 -5.19 9.80
N GLY A 231 -6.31 -3.99 9.34
CA GLY A 231 -5.53 -2.78 9.57
C GLY A 231 -5.36 -2.48 11.07
N LYS A 232 -6.43 -2.65 11.84
CA LYS A 232 -6.47 -2.45 13.29
C LYS A 232 -5.59 -3.46 14.03
N GLU A 233 -5.59 -4.72 13.61
CA GLU A 233 -4.84 -5.80 14.23
C GLU A 233 -3.35 -5.77 13.85
N PHE A 234 -3.03 -5.65 12.56
CA PHE A 234 -1.68 -5.90 12.05
C PHE A 234 -0.93 -4.65 11.59
N PHE A 235 -1.60 -3.54 11.25
CA PHE A 235 -0.94 -2.39 10.63
C PHE A 235 -0.83 -1.16 11.54
N GLY A 236 -1.26 -1.30 12.81
CA GLY A 236 -1.20 -0.23 13.80
C GLY A 236 -2.30 0.82 13.66
N LEU A 237 -3.35 0.53 12.88
CA LEU A 237 -4.45 1.47 12.65
C LEU A 237 -5.20 1.81 13.95
N SER A 238 -5.33 0.85 14.88
CA SER A 238 -5.91 1.10 16.21
C SER A 238 -5.11 2.15 17.01
N LYS A 239 -3.78 2.14 16.87
CA LYS A 239 -2.93 3.15 17.51
C LYS A 239 -3.08 4.49 16.79
N LEU A 240 -3.13 4.49 15.46
CA LEU A 240 -3.31 5.72 14.68
C LEU A 240 -4.64 6.42 15.02
N GLU A 241 -5.74 5.68 15.10
CA GLU A 241 -7.06 6.19 15.52
C GLU A 241 -7.01 6.82 16.92
N LYS A 242 -6.29 6.20 17.87
CA LYS A 242 -6.09 6.73 19.24
C LYS A 242 -5.17 7.94 19.31
N ASP A 243 -4.11 7.96 18.49
CA ASP A 243 -3.16 9.07 18.42
C ASP A 243 -3.84 10.32 17.78
N TYR A 244 -4.88 10.14 16.95
CA TYR A 244 -5.53 11.17 16.13
C TYR A 244 -7.09 11.16 16.22
N PRO A 245 -7.69 11.18 17.42
CA PRO A 245 -9.12 10.88 17.61
C PRO A 245 -10.07 11.92 16.99
N ASN A 246 -9.61 13.15 16.78
CA ASN A 246 -10.38 14.24 16.16
C ASN A 246 -9.87 14.60 14.76
N ARG A 247 -9.00 13.75 14.19
CA ARG A 247 -8.33 14.01 12.91
C ARG A 247 -8.45 12.84 11.96
N LEU A 248 -8.63 11.61 12.44
CA LEU A 248 -8.85 10.44 11.59
C LEU A 248 -10.26 9.90 11.78
N PHE A 249 -11.05 9.91 10.71
CA PHE A 249 -12.37 9.32 10.65
C PHE A 249 -12.37 8.22 9.58
N MET A 250 -12.89 7.05 9.90
CA MET A 250 -12.96 5.89 8.99
C MET A 250 -14.41 5.48 8.79
N TYR A 251 -14.77 5.17 7.54
CA TYR A 251 -16.11 4.83 7.12
C TYR A 251 -16.08 3.50 6.35
N ILE A 252 -17.03 2.62 6.66
CA ILE A 252 -17.29 1.42 5.87
C ILE A 252 -18.37 1.74 4.85
N GLY A 253 -18.08 1.62 3.57
CA GLY A 253 -19.05 1.86 2.50
C GLY A 253 -18.40 2.18 1.16
N ASP A 254 -19.26 2.43 0.18
CA ASP A 254 -18.84 2.86 -1.16
C ASP A 254 -18.14 4.23 -1.08
N ALA A 255 -16.89 4.26 -1.52
CA ALA A 255 -16.06 5.46 -1.52
C ALA A 255 -16.53 6.49 -2.56
N LEU A 256 -17.25 6.09 -3.61
CA LEU A 256 -17.82 7.02 -4.60
C LEU A 256 -19.01 7.82 -4.04
N GLU A 257 -19.58 7.39 -2.91
CA GLU A 257 -20.59 8.14 -2.16
C GLU A 257 -19.99 9.11 -1.12
N ALA A 258 -18.65 9.15 -1.02
CA ALA A 258 -17.96 9.95 -0.01
C ALA A 258 -18.25 11.44 -0.14
N LYS A 259 -18.66 12.04 0.98
CA LYS A 259 -18.95 13.48 1.08
C LYS A 259 -18.77 13.95 2.51
N VAL A 260 -18.35 15.21 2.63
CA VAL A 260 -18.28 15.93 3.91
C VAL A 260 -18.92 17.31 3.76
N LYS A 261 -19.40 17.87 4.87
CA LYS A 261 -19.97 19.22 4.87
C LYS A 261 -18.90 20.23 4.46
N GLY A 262 -19.20 21.04 3.44
CA GLY A 262 -18.27 22.06 2.93
C GLY A 262 -17.30 21.56 1.85
N GLY A 263 -17.25 20.26 1.57
CA GLY A 263 -16.36 19.66 0.58
C GLY A 263 -14.95 19.34 1.10
N PHE A 264 -14.17 18.65 0.28
CA PHE A 264 -12.79 18.25 0.57
C PHE A 264 -11.79 19.29 0.05
N ALA A 265 -10.74 19.57 0.83
CA ALA A 265 -9.58 20.28 0.33
C ALA A 265 -8.76 19.41 -0.64
N GLY A 266 -8.72 18.10 -0.41
CA GLY A 266 -8.10 17.16 -1.34
C GLY A 266 -8.77 15.79 -1.30
N ILE A 267 -8.71 15.06 -2.41
CA ILE A 267 -9.19 13.68 -2.50
C ILE A 267 -8.03 12.81 -3.00
N LEU A 268 -7.71 11.78 -2.23
CA LEU A 268 -6.84 10.69 -2.63
C LEU A 268 -7.71 9.54 -3.13
N VAL A 269 -7.38 8.99 -4.31
CA VAL A 269 -8.12 7.87 -4.90
C VAL A 269 -7.15 6.70 -5.10
N ASP A 270 -7.50 5.55 -4.53
CA ASP A 270 -6.76 4.29 -4.58
C ASP A 270 -7.75 3.13 -4.64
N LEU A 271 -8.62 3.15 -5.67
CA LEU A 271 -9.76 2.26 -5.80
C LEU A 271 -9.47 1.13 -6.78
N PHE A 272 -9.21 -0.05 -6.22
CA PHE A 272 -8.96 -1.29 -6.95
C PHE A 272 -9.93 -2.38 -6.48
N SER A 273 -10.35 -3.22 -7.41
CA SER A 273 -11.15 -4.41 -7.16
C SER A 273 -10.76 -5.49 -8.13
N GLU A 274 -10.67 -6.74 -7.67
CA GLU A 274 -10.32 -7.88 -8.51
C GLU A 274 -8.97 -7.66 -9.24
N GLY A 275 -8.06 -6.98 -8.56
CA GLY A 275 -6.73 -6.67 -9.07
C GLY A 275 -6.69 -5.66 -10.23
N SER A 276 -7.74 -4.86 -10.43
CA SER A 276 -7.79 -3.83 -11.46
C SER A 276 -8.35 -2.52 -10.89
N LEU A 277 -8.03 -1.38 -11.52
CA LEU A 277 -8.78 -0.15 -11.25
C LEU A 277 -10.27 -0.39 -11.49
N ILE A 278 -11.11 0.16 -10.63
CA ILE A 278 -12.56 -0.01 -10.78
C ILE A 278 -13.06 0.64 -12.09
N PRO A 279 -14.01 0.01 -12.83
CA PRO A 279 -14.49 0.52 -14.11
C PRO A 279 -15.07 1.94 -14.06
N GLU A 280 -15.59 2.36 -12.91
CA GLU A 280 -16.16 3.69 -12.69
C GLU A 280 -15.11 4.80 -12.91
N LEU A 281 -13.82 4.52 -12.69
CA LEU A 281 -12.75 5.48 -12.94
C LEU A 281 -12.41 5.65 -14.43
N GLU A 282 -12.88 4.76 -15.30
CA GLU A 282 -12.83 4.92 -16.76
C GLU A 282 -13.96 5.85 -17.27
N ASN A 283 -14.85 6.34 -16.39
CA ASN A 283 -15.97 7.20 -16.75
C ASN A 283 -15.73 8.67 -16.36
N PRO A 284 -15.74 9.62 -17.31
CA PRO A 284 -15.61 11.06 -17.04
C PRO A 284 -16.63 11.60 -16.03
N ASN A 285 -17.83 11.02 -15.95
CA ASN A 285 -18.85 11.48 -15.00
C ASN A 285 -18.46 11.24 -13.54
N THR A 286 -17.72 10.17 -13.25
CA THR A 286 -17.19 9.90 -11.91
C THR A 286 -16.24 11.03 -11.48
N TRP A 287 -15.34 11.45 -12.37
CA TRP A 287 -14.43 12.57 -12.12
C TRP A 287 -15.17 13.90 -11.96
N ARG A 288 -16.25 14.14 -12.73
CA ARG A 288 -17.13 15.32 -12.53
C ARG A 288 -17.81 15.29 -11.16
N MET A 289 -18.23 14.12 -10.68
CA MET A 289 -18.82 13.97 -9.35
C MET A 289 -17.79 14.26 -8.26
N LEU A 290 -16.59 13.67 -8.34
CA LEU A 290 -15.50 13.94 -7.41
C LEU A 290 -15.10 15.42 -7.39
N ALA A 291 -15.06 16.08 -8.55
CA ALA A 291 -14.79 17.52 -8.64
C ALA A 291 -15.84 18.37 -7.90
N ARG A 292 -17.12 17.97 -7.90
CA ARG A 292 -18.18 18.66 -7.14
C ARG A 292 -18.05 18.47 -5.63
N CYS A 293 -17.35 17.44 -5.18
CA CYS A 293 -17.06 17.21 -3.77
C CYS A 293 -15.88 18.05 -3.26
N LEU A 294 -15.14 18.74 -4.13
CA LEU A 294 -14.00 19.58 -3.74
C LEU A 294 -14.40 20.99 -3.33
N MET A 295 -13.64 21.54 -2.38
CA MET A 295 -13.63 22.97 -2.07
C MET A 295 -12.98 23.76 -3.22
N LYS A 296 -13.18 25.08 -3.24
CA LYS A 296 -12.45 25.96 -4.17
C LYS A 296 -10.93 25.80 -3.97
N GLY A 297 -10.22 25.49 -5.05
CA GLY A 297 -8.77 25.23 -5.03
C GLY A 297 -8.39 23.82 -4.56
N GLY A 298 -9.36 22.96 -4.26
CA GLY A 298 -9.11 21.57 -3.92
C GLY A 298 -8.62 20.74 -5.12
N ARG A 299 -7.98 19.61 -4.81
CA ARG A 299 -7.30 18.77 -5.83
C ARG A 299 -7.61 17.29 -5.63
N VAL A 300 -7.51 16.54 -6.72
CA VAL A 300 -7.52 15.07 -6.70
C VAL A 300 -6.11 14.57 -6.99
N MET A 301 -5.65 13.59 -6.22
CA MET A 301 -4.48 12.77 -6.56
C MET A 301 -4.91 11.31 -6.57
N VAL A 302 -4.60 10.58 -7.63
CA VAL A 302 -5.04 9.20 -7.82
C VAL A 302 -3.87 8.30 -8.14
N ASN A 303 -3.84 7.10 -7.56
CA ASN A 303 -3.07 5.97 -8.08
C ASN A 303 -3.84 5.37 -9.25
N VAL A 304 -3.30 5.50 -10.47
CA VAL A 304 -3.92 4.96 -11.70
C VAL A 304 -3.35 3.60 -12.11
N GLY A 305 -2.54 2.97 -11.25
CA GLY A 305 -1.93 1.69 -11.55
C GLY A 305 -0.93 1.78 -12.71
N GLY A 306 -0.86 0.73 -13.53
CA GLY A 306 0.02 0.63 -14.68
C GLY A 306 0.26 -0.83 -15.04
N SER A 307 1.34 -1.11 -15.76
CA SER A 307 1.68 -2.46 -16.25
C SER A 307 1.88 -3.49 -15.12
N CYS A 308 2.25 -3.04 -13.92
CA CYS A 308 2.46 -3.91 -12.75
C CYS A 308 1.17 -4.44 -12.09
N VAL A 309 0.00 -3.99 -12.55
CA VAL A 309 -1.28 -4.37 -11.94
C VAL A 309 -1.79 -5.67 -12.57
N GLU A 310 -1.80 -6.74 -11.78
CA GLU A 310 -2.33 -8.04 -12.21
C GLU A 310 -3.83 -8.13 -11.90
N ALA A 311 -4.67 -8.09 -12.95
CA ALA A 311 -6.11 -8.26 -12.84
C ALA A 311 -6.53 -9.74 -12.79
N GLU A 312 -7.63 -10.03 -12.10
CA GLU A 312 -8.27 -11.36 -12.15
C GLU A 312 -8.86 -11.65 -13.53
N ASP A 313 -9.42 -10.63 -14.18
CA ASP A 313 -9.90 -10.72 -15.55
C ASP A 313 -8.77 -10.39 -16.54
N PRO A 314 -8.27 -11.36 -17.34
CA PRO A 314 -7.19 -11.12 -18.29
C PRO A 314 -7.55 -10.14 -19.41
N ARG A 315 -8.83 -9.77 -19.55
CA ARG A 315 -9.29 -8.73 -20.49
C ARG A 315 -9.07 -7.31 -19.96
N ARG A 316 -8.80 -7.15 -18.67
CA ARG A 316 -8.54 -5.86 -18.01
C ARG A 316 -7.04 -5.63 -17.85
N ASP A 317 -6.36 -5.49 -18.98
CA ASP A 317 -4.94 -5.12 -19.01
C ASP A 317 -4.67 -3.82 -18.23
N GLY A 318 -3.67 -3.84 -17.35
CA GLY A 318 -3.39 -2.74 -16.42
C GLY A 318 -3.00 -1.44 -17.12
N GLU A 319 -2.23 -1.51 -18.19
CA GLU A 319 -1.81 -0.33 -18.98
C GLU A 319 -3.00 0.26 -19.73
N VAL A 320 -3.80 -0.59 -20.39
CA VAL A 320 -5.00 -0.13 -21.13
C VAL A 320 -6.02 0.51 -20.18
N VAL A 321 -6.25 -0.09 -19.01
CA VAL A 321 -7.19 0.45 -18.02
C VAL A 321 -6.68 1.78 -17.46
N MET A 322 -5.37 1.88 -17.15
CA MET A 322 -4.73 3.13 -16.73
C MET A 322 -4.94 4.24 -17.77
N GLU A 323 -4.65 3.99 -19.05
CA GLU A 323 -4.80 4.99 -20.10
C GLU A 323 -6.26 5.42 -20.31
N ARG A 324 -7.22 4.50 -20.18
CA ARG A 324 -8.65 4.86 -20.22
C ARG A 324 -9.07 5.74 -19.05
N ALA A 325 -8.58 5.46 -17.84
CA ALA A 325 -8.83 6.31 -16.68
C ALA A 325 -8.21 7.71 -16.85
N LEU A 326 -6.98 7.80 -17.34
CA LEU A 326 -6.30 9.06 -17.63
C LEU A 326 -7.03 9.89 -18.70
N LYS A 327 -7.49 9.24 -19.78
CA LYS A 327 -8.31 9.88 -20.80
C LYS A 327 -9.62 10.42 -20.22
N ALA A 328 -10.29 9.62 -19.38
CA ALA A 328 -11.52 10.04 -18.71
C ALA A 328 -11.30 11.24 -17.77
N MET A 329 -10.16 11.29 -17.07
CA MET A 329 -9.75 12.46 -16.29
C MET A 329 -9.48 13.67 -17.18
N HIS A 330 -8.77 13.50 -18.30
CA HIS A 330 -8.41 14.58 -19.20
C HIS A 330 -9.64 15.24 -19.84
N GLU A 331 -10.70 14.48 -20.14
CA GLU A 331 -11.99 15.03 -20.57
C GLU A 331 -12.64 15.99 -19.55
N VAL A 332 -12.25 15.91 -18.27
CA VAL A 332 -12.80 16.75 -17.18
C VAL A 332 -11.83 17.85 -16.78
N TYR A 333 -10.54 17.56 -16.69
CA TYR A 333 -9.53 18.48 -16.16
C TYR A 333 -8.67 19.15 -17.24
N GLY A 334 -8.71 18.67 -18.49
CA GLY A 334 -7.95 19.21 -19.61
C GLY A 334 -6.44 19.28 -19.32
N GLU A 335 -5.84 20.44 -19.62
CA GLU A 335 -4.42 20.73 -19.40
C GLU A 335 -4.01 20.76 -17.91
N LYS A 336 -4.98 20.72 -16.98
CA LYS A 336 -4.73 20.68 -15.53
C LYS A 336 -4.62 19.26 -15.00
N LEU A 337 -4.02 18.37 -15.79
CA LEU A 337 -3.76 16.98 -15.43
C LEU A 337 -2.27 16.67 -15.58
N TRP A 338 -1.68 16.21 -14.48
CA TRP A 338 -0.25 15.91 -14.38
C TRP A 338 -0.07 14.45 -14.01
N ILE A 339 0.95 13.80 -14.58
CA ILE A 339 1.28 12.41 -14.34
C ILE A 339 2.67 12.31 -13.75
N LEU A 340 2.80 11.41 -12.78
CA LEU A 340 4.06 10.95 -12.22
C LEU A 340 4.12 9.44 -12.43
N ARG A 341 5.15 8.95 -13.14
CA ARG A 341 5.41 7.52 -13.33
C ARG A 341 6.53 7.07 -12.40
N LEU A 342 6.31 5.99 -11.66
CA LEU A 342 7.29 5.33 -10.81
C LEU A 342 7.64 3.99 -11.43
N GLY A 343 8.92 3.77 -11.74
CA GLY A 343 9.40 2.49 -12.30
C GLY A 343 10.38 2.68 -13.45
N ASN A 344 10.60 1.61 -14.20
CA ASN A 344 11.53 1.52 -15.33
C ASN A 344 10.88 0.93 -16.60
N GLY A 345 9.57 1.09 -16.78
CA GLY A 345 8.79 0.70 -17.95
C GLY A 345 8.03 -0.62 -17.78
N GLU A 346 8.72 -1.69 -17.37
CA GLU A 346 8.09 -3.02 -17.20
C GLU A 346 7.27 -3.15 -15.90
N ASP A 347 7.53 -2.28 -14.90
CA ASP A 347 6.95 -2.34 -13.55
C ASP A 347 6.42 -0.97 -13.09
N ASP A 348 5.77 -0.23 -14.00
CA ASP A 348 5.38 1.15 -13.72
C ASP A 348 4.07 1.24 -12.92
N SER A 349 4.10 1.98 -11.81
CA SER A 349 2.91 2.50 -11.15
C SER A 349 2.85 4.01 -11.38
N SER A 350 1.71 4.49 -11.86
CA SER A 350 1.51 5.88 -12.23
C SER A 350 0.50 6.54 -11.29
N LEU A 351 0.76 7.81 -10.99
CA LEU A 351 -0.17 8.67 -10.28
C LEU A 351 -0.56 9.85 -11.15
N ALA A 352 -1.79 10.32 -10.99
CA ALA A 352 -2.26 11.55 -11.62
C ALA A 352 -2.64 12.59 -10.56
N LEU A 353 -2.39 13.87 -10.85
CA LEU A 353 -2.68 15.03 -10.01
C LEU A 353 -3.44 16.07 -10.82
N THR A 354 -4.50 16.63 -10.22
CA THR A 354 -5.32 17.67 -10.85
C THR A 354 -4.98 19.09 -10.37
N GLY A 355 -5.35 20.06 -11.19
CA GLY A 355 -5.19 21.50 -10.92
C GLY A 355 -3.92 22.08 -11.52
N ASP A 356 -3.70 23.37 -11.27
CA ASP A 356 -2.51 24.08 -11.77
C ASP A 356 -1.25 23.54 -11.08
N LEU A 357 -0.15 23.31 -11.80
CA LEU A 357 1.08 22.85 -11.18
C LEU A 357 1.56 23.90 -10.15
N PRO A 358 1.85 23.51 -8.90
CA PRO A 358 2.40 24.43 -7.92
C PRO A 358 3.77 24.99 -8.37
N ASP A 359 4.17 26.14 -7.82
CA ASP A 359 5.56 26.56 -7.92
C ASP A 359 6.46 25.51 -7.26
N ILE A 360 7.33 24.88 -8.07
CA ILE A 360 8.12 23.72 -7.65
C ILE A 360 9.07 24.07 -6.51
N ALA A 361 9.64 25.29 -6.51
CA ALA A 361 10.55 25.72 -5.46
C ALA A 361 9.82 25.88 -4.11
N ALA A 362 8.66 26.54 -4.11
CA ALA A 362 7.81 26.70 -2.95
C ALA A 362 7.27 25.35 -2.44
N TRP A 363 6.85 24.47 -3.34
CA TRP A 363 6.38 23.13 -2.99
C TRP A 363 7.50 22.32 -2.31
N LYS A 364 8.71 22.34 -2.87
CA LYS A 364 9.90 21.73 -2.25
C LYS A 364 10.21 22.28 -0.86
N ILE A 365 10.04 23.58 -0.64
CA ILE A 365 10.27 24.19 0.67
C ILE A 365 9.27 23.65 1.70
N ALA A 366 8.01 23.53 1.32
CA ALA A 366 6.94 23.04 2.18
C ALA A 366 6.97 21.52 2.42
N LEU A 367 7.64 20.75 1.55
CA LEU A 367 7.79 19.30 1.69
C LEU A 367 8.89 18.89 2.69
N PRO A 368 8.65 17.81 3.47
CA PRO A 368 9.71 17.09 4.18
C PRO A 368 10.86 16.75 3.22
N ARG A 369 12.10 16.85 3.71
CA ARG A 369 13.30 16.68 2.87
C ARG A 369 13.29 15.38 2.03
N THR A 370 12.75 14.31 2.60
CA THR A 370 12.67 12.99 1.97
C THR A 370 11.67 12.92 0.82
N LEU A 371 10.72 13.85 0.71
CA LEU A 371 9.68 13.87 -0.34
C LEU A 371 9.94 14.92 -1.43
N ARG A 372 10.94 15.79 -1.26
CA ARG A 372 11.20 16.93 -2.17
C ARG A 372 11.46 16.54 -3.62
N PHE A 373 12.00 15.35 -3.85
CA PHE A 373 12.33 14.92 -5.20
C PHE A 373 11.06 14.64 -6.03
N TYR A 374 9.96 14.22 -5.41
CA TYR A 374 8.70 13.96 -6.11
C TYR A 374 8.10 15.20 -6.79
N ALA A 375 8.36 16.40 -6.25
CA ALA A 375 7.85 17.64 -6.84
C ALA A 375 8.35 17.85 -8.28
N GLU A 376 9.52 17.32 -8.64
CA GLU A 376 10.12 17.46 -9.98
C GLU A 376 9.72 16.34 -10.94
N MET A 377 8.96 15.33 -10.47
CA MET A 377 8.63 14.15 -11.27
C MET A 377 7.29 14.25 -12.02
N TRP A 378 6.56 15.35 -11.84
CA TRP A 378 5.26 15.56 -12.49
C TRP A 378 5.43 16.13 -13.90
N ALA A 379 4.86 15.47 -14.88
CA ALA A 379 4.81 15.90 -16.28
C ALA A 379 3.35 16.14 -16.72
N PRO A 380 3.09 17.05 -17.66
CA PRO A 380 1.73 17.23 -18.20
C PRO A 380 1.27 15.94 -18.89
N TYR A 381 -0.02 15.60 -18.74
CA TYR A 381 -0.62 14.55 -19.56
C TYR A 381 -0.84 15.05 -20.97
N ASN A 382 -0.24 14.38 -21.95
CA ASN A 382 -0.48 14.60 -23.37
C ASN A 382 -1.29 13.42 -23.89
N ALA A 383 -2.58 13.65 -24.18
CA ALA A 383 -3.39 12.65 -24.88
C ALA A 383 -2.84 12.47 -26.30
N THR A 384 -2.30 11.28 -26.59
CA THR A 384 -1.90 10.88 -27.95
C THR A 384 -3.09 10.41 -28.77
#